data_AF-T1GQN8-F1
#
_entry.id   AF-T1GQN8-F1
#
_cell.length_a   1.000
_cell.length_b   1.000
_cell.length_c   1.000
_cell.angle_alpha   90.00
_cell.angle_beta   90.00
_cell.angle_gamma   90.00
#
_symmetry.space_group_name_H-M   'P 1'
#
loop_
_entity.id
_entity.type
_entity.pdbx_description
1 polymer ?
#
loop_
_entity_poly.entity_id
_entity_poly.type
_entity_poly.pdbx_seq_one_letter_code
_entity_poly.pdbx_strand_id
1 'polypeptide(L)'
;MRYCILHKFEWKWGGFEYDEYVLCIVNGYGFEIVKSKNSLTSMVKEVNTALSNCQEILGIPKYKLISSNPKIPTIYIFYITHTIGTRRIIANVDSPTSKIAKFLVQKFNCLRPPEGLFVKNSFEVADKLSKLHLDLNEEMVLFDVTAIYPNVLIDEALDCFFKAALQKKVDS
;
A
#
# COMPACT_ATOMS: atom_id res chain seq x y z
N MET A 1 -16.12 -35.34 -13.30
CA MET A 1 -14.92 -36.15 -13.06
C MET A 1 -13.72 -35.25 -13.29
N ARG A 2 -12.99 -34.91 -12.22
CA ARG A 2 -11.93 -33.89 -12.17
C ARG A 2 -10.59 -34.51 -12.57
N TYR A 3 -9.82 -33.83 -13.42
CA TYR A 3 -8.37 -33.93 -13.42
C TYR A 3 -7.81 -32.51 -13.25
N CYS A 4 -7.23 -32.21 -12.09
CA CYS A 4 -6.29 -31.11 -11.94
C CYS A 4 -4.90 -31.72 -12.04
N ILE A 5 -4.23 -31.48 -13.16
CA ILE A 5 -2.82 -31.77 -13.34
C ILE A 5 -2.06 -30.74 -12.50
N LEU A 6 -1.50 -31.18 -11.37
CA LEU A 6 -0.48 -30.45 -10.64
C LEU A 6 0.81 -30.51 -11.48
N HIS A 7 1.08 -29.48 -12.27
CA HIS A 7 2.43 -29.28 -12.80
C HIS A 7 3.34 -28.86 -11.66
N LYS A 8 4.08 -29.84 -11.13
CA LYS A 8 5.23 -29.63 -10.25
C LYS A 8 6.32 -28.93 -11.07
N PHE A 9 6.39 -27.60 -10.99
CA PHE A 9 7.52 -26.84 -11.52
C PHE A 9 8.71 -26.98 -10.57
N GLU A 10 9.59 -27.93 -10.87
CA GLU A 10 10.95 -27.93 -10.32
C GLU A 10 11.75 -26.82 -11.01
N TRP A 11 11.93 -25.69 -10.33
CA TRP A 11 12.83 -24.63 -10.80
C TRP A 11 14.27 -25.01 -10.44
N LYS A 12 15.04 -25.43 -11.44
CA LYS A 12 16.49 -25.53 -11.34
C LYS A 12 17.10 -24.14 -11.50
N TRP A 13 17.88 -23.71 -10.53
CA TRP A 13 18.79 -22.58 -10.67
C TRP A 13 19.80 -22.89 -11.77
N GLY A 14 19.85 -22.05 -12.80
CA GLY A 14 20.80 -22.15 -13.89
C GLY A 14 20.72 -20.96 -14.82
N GLY A 15 21.56 -19.94 -14.57
CA GLY A 15 22.16 -19.19 -15.68
C GLY A 15 21.63 -17.81 -16.03
N PHE A 16 20.93 -17.09 -15.15
CA PHE A 16 20.74 -15.63 -15.36
C PHE A 16 21.34 -14.87 -14.19
N GLU A 17 22.35 -14.04 -14.48
CA GLU A 17 22.79 -13.00 -13.54
C GLU A 17 21.63 -12.02 -13.34
N TYR A 18 21.40 -11.63 -12.09
CA TYR A 18 20.31 -10.74 -11.65
C TYR A 18 20.15 -9.50 -12.56
N ASP A 19 21.25 -9.01 -13.11
CA ASP A 19 21.31 -7.83 -13.98
C ASP A 19 20.74 -8.07 -15.38
N GLU A 20 20.90 -9.26 -15.97
CA GLU A 20 20.37 -9.57 -17.31
C GLU A 20 18.84 -9.68 -17.34
N TYR A 21 18.26 -10.22 -16.26
CA TYR A 21 16.80 -10.34 -16.12
C TYR A 21 16.13 -8.97 -15.88
N VAL A 22 16.76 -8.11 -15.07
CA VAL A 22 16.33 -6.71 -14.87
C VAL A 22 16.43 -5.94 -16.19
N LEU A 23 17.50 -6.12 -16.97
CA LEU A 23 17.63 -5.52 -18.30
C LEU A 23 16.52 -5.99 -19.26
N CYS A 24 16.18 -7.27 -19.27
CA CYS A 24 15.07 -7.80 -20.09
C CYS A 24 13.72 -7.17 -19.70
N ILE A 25 13.46 -6.90 -18.42
CA ILE A 25 12.23 -6.23 -17.98
C ILE A 25 12.26 -4.74 -18.34
N VAL A 26 13.37 -4.04 -18.12
CA VAL A 26 13.46 -2.61 -18.46
C VAL A 26 13.37 -2.41 -19.98
N ASN A 27 13.95 -3.31 -20.78
CA ASN A 27 13.94 -3.20 -22.23
C ASN A 27 12.67 -3.79 -22.87
N GLY A 28 12.06 -4.82 -22.27
CA GLY A 28 10.89 -5.52 -22.80
C GLY A 28 9.55 -4.80 -22.62
N TYR A 29 9.46 -3.88 -21.66
CA TYR A 29 8.25 -3.07 -21.41
C TYR A 29 8.29 -1.67 -22.05
N GLY A 30 9.31 -1.35 -22.85
CA GLY A 30 9.38 -0.09 -23.60
C GLY A 30 9.37 1.15 -22.69
N PHE A 31 10.17 1.15 -21.62
CA PHE A 31 10.29 2.34 -20.77
C PHE A 31 11.09 3.43 -21.50
N GLU A 32 10.40 4.49 -21.93
CA GLU A 32 11.08 5.70 -22.37
C GLU A 32 11.55 6.51 -21.15
N ILE A 33 12.82 6.94 -21.17
CA ILE A 33 13.29 7.99 -20.27
C ILE A 33 12.65 9.30 -20.74
N VAL A 34 11.45 9.58 -20.26
CA VAL A 34 10.86 10.90 -20.41
C VAL A 34 11.70 11.86 -19.58
N LYS A 35 12.44 12.76 -20.22
CA LYS A 35 13.05 13.92 -19.56
C LYS A 35 11.93 14.80 -19.02
N SER A 36 11.40 14.43 -17.85
CA SER A 36 10.35 15.18 -17.20
C SER A 36 10.95 16.35 -16.43
N LYS A 37 10.24 17.48 -16.47
CA LYS A 37 10.56 18.67 -15.68
C LYS A 37 10.54 18.28 -14.20
N ASN A 38 11.57 18.69 -13.45
CA ASN A 38 11.61 18.52 -11.99
C ASN A 38 10.33 19.11 -11.37
N SER A 39 9.45 18.22 -10.88
CA SER A 39 8.13 18.57 -10.35
C SER A 39 8.18 18.97 -8.87
N LEU A 40 9.34 18.89 -8.22
CA LEU A 40 9.50 19.16 -6.78
C LEU A 40 8.93 20.51 -6.39
N THR A 41 9.23 21.56 -7.16
CA THR A 41 8.75 22.92 -6.89
C THR A 41 7.22 23.00 -6.98
N SER A 42 6.59 22.28 -7.92
CA SER A 42 5.12 22.22 -8.02
C SER A 42 4.53 21.50 -6.82
N MET A 43 5.06 20.31 -6.49
CA MET A 43 4.60 19.52 -5.35
C MET A 43 4.71 20.28 -4.03
N VAL A 44 5.83 20.99 -3.82
CA VAL A 44 6.02 21.84 -2.63
C VAL A 44 5.00 22.96 -2.59
N LYS A 45 4.70 23.60 -3.72
CA LYS A 45 3.66 24.64 -3.79
C LYS A 45 2.28 24.08 -3.47
N GLU A 46 1.88 22.98 -4.10
CA GLU A 46 0.60 22.31 -3.87
C GLU A 46 0.41 21.92 -2.41
N VAL A 47 1.42 21.29 -1.80
CA VAL A 47 1.41 20.95 -0.38
C VAL A 47 1.28 22.20 0.50
N ASN A 48 2.05 23.25 0.20
CA ASN A 48 1.98 24.48 0.97
C ASN A 48 0.61 25.17 0.87
N THR A 49 -0.02 25.13 -0.30
CA THR A 49 -1.38 25.64 -0.52
C THR A 49 -2.39 24.81 0.28
N ALA A 50 -2.34 23.48 0.19
CA ALA A 50 -3.23 22.60 0.93
C ALA A 50 -3.11 22.79 2.45
N LEU A 51 -1.88 22.92 2.97
CA LEU A 51 -1.65 23.21 4.38
C LEU A 51 -2.22 24.55 4.82
N SER A 52 -2.08 25.59 3.99
CA SER A 52 -2.66 26.91 4.30
C SER A 52 -4.19 26.83 4.36
N ASN A 53 -4.82 26.11 3.43
CA ASN A 53 -6.27 25.95 3.38
C ASN A 53 -6.83 25.16 4.58
N CYS A 54 -6.03 24.26 5.16
CA CYS A 54 -6.45 23.38 6.25
C CYS A 54 -5.87 23.80 7.62
N GLN A 55 -5.21 24.95 7.74
CA GLN A 55 -4.42 25.31 8.92
C GLN A 55 -5.25 25.34 10.22
N GLU A 56 -6.50 25.80 10.14
CA GLU A 56 -7.43 25.84 11.28
C GLU A 56 -7.80 24.44 11.75
N ILE A 57 -8.02 23.51 10.83
CA ILE A 57 -8.43 22.12 11.10
C ILE A 57 -7.26 21.30 11.67
N LEU A 58 -6.05 21.54 11.17
CA LEU A 58 -4.87 20.75 11.54
C LEU A 58 -4.46 20.96 13.01
N GLY A 59 -4.74 22.15 13.57
CA GLY A 59 -4.46 22.46 14.98
C GLY A 59 -2.97 22.39 15.36
N ILE A 60 -2.08 22.35 14.37
CA ILE A 60 -0.63 22.32 14.57
C ILE A 60 0.08 23.30 13.62
N PRO A 61 1.23 23.86 14.01
CA PRO A 61 1.95 24.79 13.16
C PRO A 61 2.41 24.17 11.84
N LYS A 62 2.19 24.89 10.73
CA LYS A 62 2.56 24.48 9.37
C LYS A 62 3.99 23.96 9.24
N TYR A 63 4.95 24.62 9.87
CA TYR A 63 6.37 24.26 9.76
C TYR A 63 6.68 22.85 10.30
N LYS A 64 5.86 22.29 11.21
CA LYS A 64 5.99 20.91 11.69
C LYS A 64 5.58 19.89 10.63
N LEU A 65 4.78 20.29 9.65
CA LEU A 65 4.25 19.46 8.56
C LEU A 65 5.04 19.60 7.25
N ILE A 66 5.97 20.55 7.17
CA ILE A 66 6.81 20.77 5.99
C ILE A 66 8.14 20.02 6.13
N SER A 67 8.56 19.31 5.07
CA SER A 67 9.91 18.75 4.98
C SER A 67 10.92 19.87 4.75
N SER A 68 12.00 19.92 5.55
CA SER A 68 13.00 20.99 5.47
C SER A 68 13.87 20.90 4.21
N ASN A 69 14.09 19.69 3.71
CA ASN A 69 14.85 19.43 2.49
C ASN A 69 14.06 18.44 1.62
N PRO A 70 13.00 18.90 0.93
CA PRO A 70 12.09 18.01 0.24
C PRO A 70 12.77 17.31 -0.94
N LYS A 71 12.51 16.02 -1.12
CA LYS A 71 12.96 15.23 -2.28
C LYS A 71 11.78 14.69 -3.08
N ILE A 72 11.99 14.45 -4.38
CA ILE A 72 10.97 13.78 -5.20
C ILE A 72 10.84 12.34 -4.70
N PRO A 73 9.61 11.83 -4.47
CA PRO A 73 9.41 10.42 -4.15
C PRO A 73 10.02 9.51 -5.21
N THR A 74 10.66 8.42 -4.78
CA THR A 74 11.34 7.48 -5.68
C THR A 74 10.57 6.19 -5.77
N ILE A 75 10.39 5.66 -6.99
CA ILE A 75 9.78 4.35 -7.21
C ILE A 75 10.90 3.30 -7.24
N TYR A 76 10.81 2.33 -6.34
CA TYR A 76 11.62 1.13 -6.34
C TYR A 76 10.82 -0.04 -6.91
N ILE A 77 11.48 -0.91 -7.68
CA ILE A 77 10.89 -2.12 -8.23
C ILE A 77 11.58 -3.30 -7.56
N PHE A 78 10.82 -4.13 -6.87
CA PHE A 78 11.30 -5.34 -6.22
C PHE A 78 10.78 -6.57 -6.94
N TYR A 79 11.62 -7.57 -7.12
CA TYR A 79 11.19 -8.87 -7.60
C TYR A 79 10.48 -9.64 -6.48
N ILE A 80 9.38 -10.31 -6.81
CA ILE A 80 8.65 -11.15 -5.86
C ILE A 80 9.16 -12.59 -6.01
N THR A 81 9.67 -13.19 -4.94
CA THR A 81 10.35 -14.49 -5.02
C THR A 81 9.43 -15.70 -5.26
N HIS A 82 8.13 -15.56 -4.99
CA HIS A 82 7.15 -16.66 -5.05
C HIS A 82 6.17 -16.56 -6.24
N THR A 83 6.24 -15.50 -7.05
CA THR A 83 5.43 -15.31 -8.25
C THR A 83 6.26 -14.62 -9.33
N ILE A 84 6.01 -14.92 -10.61
CA ILE A 84 6.64 -14.20 -11.72
C ILE A 84 6.02 -12.79 -11.74
N GLY A 85 6.64 -11.84 -11.06
CA GLY A 85 6.07 -10.50 -10.91
C GLY A 85 7.00 -9.50 -10.21
N THR A 86 6.63 -8.23 -10.33
CA THR A 86 7.34 -7.12 -9.66
C THR A 86 6.41 -6.36 -8.73
N ARG A 87 6.93 -5.96 -7.57
CA ARG A 87 6.26 -5.06 -6.62
C ARG A 87 6.87 -3.68 -6.74
N ARG A 88 6.04 -2.70 -7.15
CA ARG A 88 6.42 -1.29 -7.12
C ARG A 88 6.23 -0.75 -5.70
N ILE A 89 7.23 -0.07 -5.18
CA ILE A 89 7.20 0.58 -3.86
C ILE A 89 7.58 2.04 -4.03
N ILE A 90 6.73 2.95 -3.58
CA ILE A 90 7.02 4.38 -3.58
C ILE A 90 7.69 4.74 -2.26
N ALA A 91 8.96 5.09 -2.29
CA ALA A 91 9.63 5.66 -1.15
C ALA A 91 9.33 7.15 -1.06
N ASN A 92 8.61 7.50 -0.01
CA ASN A 92 8.20 8.87 0.27
C ASN A 92 9.09 9.55 1.32
N VAL A 93 10.34 9.09 1.49
CA VAL A 93 11.28 9.60 2.50
C VAL A 93 11.67 11.04 2.16
N ASP A 94 11.56 11.93 3.14
CA ASP A 94 11.81 13.37 3.00
C ASP A 94 11.01 14.08 1.90
N SER A 95 9.95 13.47 1.36
CA SER A 95 9.15 14.14 0.34
C SER A 95 8.31 15.28 0.91
N PRO A 96 7.76 16.17 0.06
CA PRO A 96 6.82 17.20 0.47
C PRO A 96 5.62 16.67 1.29
N THR A 97 5.17 15.44 1.03
CA THR A 97 3.99 14.84 1.69
C THR A 97 4.34 13.95 2.88
N SER A 98 5.62 13.64 3.11
CA SER A 98 6.09 12.66 4.09
C SER A 98 5.63 12.94 5.54
N LYS A 99 5.79 14.18 6.02
CA LYS A 99 5.40 14.57 7.38
C LYS A 99 3.88 14.66 7.53
N ILE A 100 3.17 15.10 6.50
CA ILE A 100 1.71 15.14 6.46
C ILE A 100 1.15 13.73 6.56
N ALA A 101 1.66 12.78 5.75
CA ALA A 101 1.24 11.39 5.80
C ALA A 101 1.44 10.79 7.20
N LYS A 102 2.60 11.02 7.85
CA LYS A 102 2.84 10.57 9.23
C LYS A 102 1.85 11.18 10.23
N PHE A 103 1.59 12.48 10.12
CA PHE A 103 0.62 13.16 10.97
C PHE A 103 -0.80 12.61 10.80
N LEU A 104 -1.25 12.42 9.56
CA LEU A 104 -2.57 11.87 9.26
C LEU A 104 -2.71 10.44 9.77
N VAL A 105 -1.70 9.58 9.58
CA VAL A 105 -1.69 8.22 10.15
C VAL A 105 -1.83 8.26 11.66
N GLN A 106 -1.10 9.14 12.36
CA GLN A 106 -1.24 9.29 13.82
C GLN A 106 -2.66 9.73 14.23
N LYS A 107 -3.27 10.65 13.47
CA LYS A 107 -4.64 11.09 13.72
C LYS A 107 -5.67 10.00 13.43
N PHE A 108 -5.46 9.18 12.40
CA PHE A 108 -6.42 8.17 11.97
C PHE A 108 -6.22 6.79 12.62
N ASN A 109 -5.07 6.52 13.23
CA ASN A 109 -4.84 5.29 14.01
C ASN A 109 -5.83 5.11 15.16
N CYS A 110 -6.51 6.19 15.57
CA CYS A 110 -7.56 6.13 16.59
C CYS A 110 -8.94 5.70 16.04
N LEU A 111 -9.09 5.60 14.71
CA LEU A 111 -10.27 5.02 14.07
C LEU A 111 -10.08 3.51 14.06
N ARG A 112 -10.89 2.81 14.86
CA ARG A 112 -10.91 1.35 14.81
C ARG A 112 -11.61 0.92 13.52
N PRO A 113 -11.07 -0.06 12.78
CA PRO A 113 -11.84 -0.67 11.72
C PRO A 113 -13.10 -1.32 12.30
N PRO A 114 -14.17 -1.49 11.52
CA PRO A 114 -15.36 -2.20 11.97
C PRO A 114 -15.00 -3.57 12.54
N GLU A 115 -15.58 -3.92 13.69
CA GLU A 115 -15.31 -5.21 14.32
C GLU A 115 -15.66 -6.37 13.38
N GLY A 116 -14.82 -7.41 13.38
CA GLY A 116 -15.01 -8.60 12.54
C GLY A 116 -14.48 -8.48 11.10
N LEU A 117 -14.11 -7.29 10.61
CA LEU A 117 -13.59 -7.10 9.24
C LEU A 117 -12.07 -6.96 9.15
N PHE A 118 -11.36 -7.06 10.28
CA PHE A 118 -9.91 -7.00 10.31
C PHE A 118 -9.32 -7.97 11.32
N VAL A 119 -8.05 -8.33 11.09
CA VAL A 119 -7.20 -9.07 12.02
C VAL A 119 -5.97 -8.23 12.29
N LYS A 120 -5.50 -8.21 13.53
CA LYS A 120 -4.39 -7.35 13.94
C LYS A 120 -3.05 -7.84 13.42
N ASN A 121 -2.85 -9.16 13.42
CA ASN A 121 -1.59 -9.80 13.04
C ASN A 121 -1.79 -11.29 12.72
N SER A 122 -0.72 -11.94 12.27
CA SER A 122 -0.71 -13.36 11.91
C SER A 122 -0.97 -14.30 13.09
N PHE A 123 -0.61 -13.93 14.32
CA PHE A 123 -0.87 -14.76 15.50
C PHE A 123 -2.35 -14.84 15.82
N GLU A 124 -3.08 -13.72 15.68
CA GLU A 124 -4.55 -13.70 15.84
C GLU A 124 -5.23 -14.58 14.79
N VAL A 125 -4.74 -14.55 13.55
CA VAL A 125 -5.23 -15.43 12.48
C VAL A 125 -4.99 -16.90 12.84
N ALA A 126 -3.77 -17.24 13.26
CA ALA A 126 -3.42 -18.62 13.64
C ALA A 126 -4.27 -19.14 14.80
N ASP A 127 -4.53 -18.32 15.81
CA ASP A 127 -5.39 -18.65 16.95
C ASP A 127 -6.86 -18.83 16.54
N LYS A 128 -7.38 -17.98 15.65
CA LYS A 128 -8.74 -18.12 15.10
C LYS A 128 -8.90 -19.40 14.27
N LEU A 129 -7.91 -19.70 13.41
CA LEU A 129 -7.93 -20.89 12.56
C LEU A 129 -7.75 -22.18 13.36
N SER A 130 -6.94 -22.19 14.42
CA SER A 130 -6.73 -23.39 15.25
C SER A 130 -7.98 -23.81 16.04
N LYS A 131 -8.88 -22.86 16.30
CA LYS A 131 -10.15 -23.09 17.01
C LYS A 131 -11.30 -23.47 16.07
N LEU A 132 -11.12 -23.31 14.76
CA LEU A 132 -12.13 -23.63 13.77
C LEU A 132 -12.29 -25.14 13.66
N HIS A 133 -13.49 -25.65 13.96
CA HIS A 133 -13.88 -27.03 13.72
C HIS A 133 -14.67 -27.08 12.41
N LEU A 134 -14.26 -27.95 11.50
CA LEU A 134 -14.95 -28.20 10.24
C LEU A 134 -15.72 -29.51 10.36
N ASP A 135 -17.00 -29.50 10.01
CA ASP A 135 -17.78 -30.72 9.91
C ASP A 135 -17.40 -31.55 8.67
N LEU A 136 -17.78 -32.83 8.64
CA LEU A 136 -17.45 -33.78 7.56
C LEU A 136 -17.86 -33.33 6.15
N ASN A 137 -18.81 -32.39 6.04
CA ASN A 137 -19.33 -31.87 4.78
C ASN A 137 -18.91 -30.42 4.52
N GLU A 138 -17.99 -29.86 5.31
CA GLU A 138 -17.49 -28.50 5.17
C GLU A 138 -16.09 -28.49 4.56
N GLU A 139 -15.84 -27.53 3.67
CA GLU A 139 -14.53 -27.30 3.08
C GLU A 139 -14.07 -25.87 3.37
N MET A 140 -12.80 -25.73 3.75
CA MET A 140 -12.19 -24.41 3.88
C MET A 140 -11.78 -23.89 2.50
N VAL A 141 -12.23 -22.68 2.17
CA VAL A 141 -11.84 -21.98 0.94
C VAL A 141 -11.02 -20.75 1.30
N LEU A 142 -9.84 -20.63 0.70
CA LEU A 142 -8.95 -19.48 0.88
C LEU A 142 -8.99 -18.59 -0.37
N PHE A 143 -9.23 -17.29 -0.16
CA PHE A 143 -9.17 -16.28 -1.19
C PHE A 143 -8.01 -15.32 -0.91
N ASP A 144 -7.31 -14.93 -1.98
CA ASP A 144 -6.29 -13.88 -1.93
C ASP A 144 -6.70 -12.74 -2.85
N VAL A 145 -6.43 -11.50 -2.42
CA VAL A 145 -6.75 -10.29 -3.17
C VAL A 145 -5.54 -9.85 -3.96
N THR A 146 -5.65 -9.89 -5.28
CA THR A 146 -4.58 -9.45 -6.17
C THR A 146 -4.38 -7.93 -6.08
N ALA A 147 -3.15 -7.52 -5.73
CA ALA A 147 -2.71 -6.14 -5.77
C ALA A 147 -3.66 -5.16 -5.04
N ILE A 148 -3.91 -5.39 -3.76
CA ILE A 148 -4.88 -4.62 -2.96
C ILE A 148 -4.68 -3.10 -3.03
N TYR A 149 -3.45 -2.59 -2.88
CA TYR A 149 -3.17 -1.15 -2.82
C TYR A 149 -3.45 -0.38 -4.11
N PRO A 150 -3.00 -0.81 -5.30
CA PRO A 150 -3.33 -0.12 -6.55
C PRO A 150 -4.79 -0.26 -6.97
N ASN A 151 -5.51 -1.27 -6.46
CA ASN A 151 -6.91 -1.52 -6.79
C ASN A 151 -7.90 -0.93 -5.77
N VAL A 152 -7.44 -0.08 -4.84
CA VAL A 152 -8.35 0.64 -3.93
C VAL A 152 -9.14 1.68 -4.73
N LEU A 153 -10.47 1.55 -4.73
CA LEU A 153 -11.39 2.55 -5.26
C LEU A 153 -11.38 3.75 -4.30
N ILE A 154 -10.70 4.83 -4.71
CA ILE A 154 -10.39 5.98 -3.84
C ILE A 154 -11.67 6.60 -3.28
N ASP A 155 -12.68 6.82 -4.12
CA ASP A 155 -13.94 7.47 -3.71
C ASP A 155 -14.69 6.63 -2.67
N GLU A 156 -14.82 5.32 -2.90
CA GLU A 156 -15.45 4.40 -1.95
C GLU A 156 -14.68 4.27 -0.64
N ALA A 157 -13.34 4.30 -0.71
CA ALA A 157 -12.49 4.27 0.46
C ALA A 157 -12.65 5.54 1.32
N LEU A 158 -12.77 6.71 0.67
CA LEU A 158 -13.03 7.97 1.35
C LEU A 158 -14.43 7.98 1.99
N ASP A 159 -15.45 7.48 1.30
CA ASP A 159 -16.80 7.36 1.85
C ASP A 159 -16.84 6.47 3.08
N CYS A 160 -16.19 5.30 3.01
CA CYS A 160 -16.06 4.40 4.17
C CYS A 160 -15.33 5.09 5.33
N PHE A 161 -14.25 5.80 5.04
CA PHE A 161 -13.47 6.54 6.01
C PHE A 161 -14.30 7.62 6.71
N PHE A 162 -15.04 8.44 5.96
CA PHE A 162 -15.87 9.51 6.53
C PHE A 162 -17.02 8.96 7.38
N LYS A 163 -17.65 7.85 6.96
CA LYS A 163 -18.67 7.16 7.77
C LYS A 163 -18.10 6.71 9.12
N ALA A 164 -16.93 6.08 9.12
CA ALA A 164 -16.27 5.64 10.35
C ALA A 164 -15.86 6.82 11.26
N ALA A 165 -15.36 7.91 10.67
CA ALA A 165 -15.00 9.12 11.41
C ALA A 165 -16.22 9.81 12.04
N LEU A 166 -17.38 9.80 11.37
CA LEU A 166 -18.63 10.36 11.88
C LEU A 166 -19.19 9.55 13.04
N GLN A 167 -19.18 8.21 12.95
CA GLN A 167 -19.64 7.33 14.05
C GLN A 167 -18.87 7.60 15.34
N LYS A 168 -17.54 7.73 15.25
CA LYS A 168 -16.71 8.04 16.42
C LYS A 168 -17.09 9.36 17.13
N LYS A 169 -17.55 10.37 16.38
CA LYS A 169 -17.96 11.66 16.96
C LYS A 169 -19.30 11.56 17.70
N VAL A 170 -20.16 10.60 17.34
CA VAL A 170 -21.44 10.35 18.01
C VAL A 170 -21.22 9.59 19.34
N ASP A 171 -20.21 8.73 19.38
CA ASP A 171 -19.89 7.91 20.57
C ASP A 171 -19.00 8.62 21.61
N SER A 172 -18.53 9.84 21.33
CA SER A 172 -17.60 10.64 22.16
C SER A 172 -18.26 11.88 22.75
#